data_AF-A0A8C5YXE8-F1
#
_entry.id   AF-A0A8C5YXE8-F1
#
_cell.length_a   1.000
_cell.length_b   1.000
_cell.length_c   1.000
_cell.angle_alpha   90.00
_cell.angle_beta   90.00
_cell.angle_gamma   90.00
#
_symmetry.space_group_name_H-M   'P 1'
#
loop_
_entity.id
_entity.type
_entity.pdbx_description
1 polymer ?
#
loop_
_entity_poly.entity_id
_entity_poly.type
_entity_poly.pdbx_seq_one_letter_code
_entity_poly.pdbx_strand_id
1 'polypeptide(L)'
;MAFMLFTRRLVCSSQHKHRLLVPGSRYISQAAAKVDIDFDYDGPLMKTEVPGPRSRKLMEQLNVIQNAEAVHFFCNYEESRGNYLVDVDGNRMLDLYSQISSVPIGYSHPALVKLIQQPQNVSTFINRPALGILPPENFVEKLRESLLSVAPKGMTQLITMACGSCSNENAFKTVFMWYRSKERGQRSFSKEELDTCMINQAPGCPDYSILSFMGAFHGRTMGCLATTHSKAIHKIDIPSFDWPIAPFPRLKYPLEEFVKENEQEEARCLEEVEDLIVKYRKKKKTVAGVIVEPIQSEGGDNHASDDFFRKLRDIARKPYRIFNTWLGDPSKNLLLAEVINVIKREDLLDNAARAGKALLTGLLDLQARYPQYISRVRGRGTFCSFDTPDESIRNKLILIARNKGVVLGGCGDKSIRFRPTLVFRDHHAHLFLNIFSDILADFK
;
A
#
# COMPACT_ATOMS: atom_id res chain seq x y z
N MET A 1 80.03 3.44 -24.45
CA MET A 1 80.03 4.03 -23.09
C MET A 1 78.59 3.94 -22.60
N ALA A 2 78.18 3.12 -21.62
CA ALA A 2 78.73 2.76 -20.30
C ALA A 2 78.12 3.60 -19.16
N PHE A 3 77.31 2.92 -18.32
CA PHE A 3 76.81 3.29 -16.97
C PHE A 3 76.06 4.62 -16.75
N MET A 4 74.79 4.51 -16.36
CA MET A 4 74.41 4.55 -14.92
C MET A 4 73.05 3.88 -14.67
N LEU A 5 72.64 3.73 -13.40
CA LEU A 5 71.57 2.85 -12.91
C LEU A 5 70.66 3.53 -11.87
N PHE A 6 69.39 3.09 -11.82
CA PHE A 6 68.35 3.46 -10.83
C PHE A 6 67.93 4.95 -10.80
N THR A 7 66.76 5.36 -10.29
CA THR A 7 65.79 4.68 -9.39
C THR A 7 64.32 4.84 -9.87
N ARG A 8 63.41 3.98 -9.38
CA ARG A 8 61.96 4.10 -9.56
C ARG A 8 61.35 5.19 -8.67
N ARG A 9 60.30 5.89 -9.14
CA ARG A 9 59.01 6.10 -8.44
C ARG A 9 57.97 6.71 -9.39
N LEU A 10 56.85 6.01 -9.63
CA LEU A 10 55.65 6.66 -10.18
C LEU A 10 54.93 7.40 -9.06
N VAL A 11 54.48 8.63 -9.34
CA VAL A 11 53.56 9.36 -8.47
C VAL A 11 52.13 9.01 -8.87
N CYS A 12 51.46 8.19 -8.06
CA CYS A 12 50.02 7.96 -8.19
C CYS A 12 49.26 9.04 -7.41
N SER A 13 48.59 9.96 -8.11
CA SER A 13 47.87 11.07 -7.47
C SER A 13 46.52 10.59 -6.91
N SER A 14 46.42 10.45 -5.59
CA SER A 14 45.12 10.28 -4.91
C SER A 14 44.30 11.57 -5.05
N GLN A 15 43.32 11.58 -5.96
CA GLN A 15 42.28 12.61 -5.95
C GLN A 15 41.18 12.24 -4.96
N HIS A 16 41.39 12.56 -3.68
CA HIS A 16 40.29 12.61 -2.71
C HIS A 16 39.28 13.68 -3.16
N LYS A 17 38.19 13.24 -3.79
CA LYS A 17 37.04 14.09 -4.12
C LYS A 17 36.27 14.44 -2.84
N HIS A 18 36.76 15.44 -2.11
CA HIS A 18 35.98 16.13 -1.10
C HIS A 18 34.75 16.77 -1.77
N ARG A 19 33.61 16.09 -1.69
CA ARG A 19 32.30 16.72 -1.91
C ARG A 19 32.08 17.70 -0.76
N LEU A 20 32.22 18.99 -1.05
CA LEU A 20 31.76 20.05 -0.16
C LEU A 20 30.24 19.91 0.00
N LEU A 21 29.81 19.50 1.19
CA LEU A 21 28.41 19.54 1.58
C LEU A 21 28.00 21.01 1.71
N VAL A 22 27.11 21.47 0.83
CA VAL A 22 26.57 22.84 0.85
C VAL A 22 25.33 22.86 1.75
N PRO A 23 25.35 23.57 2.89
CA PRO A 23 24.15 23.77 3.70
C PRO A 23 23.13 24.62 2.92
N GLY A 24 21.83 24.27 2.98
CA GLY A 24 20.76 25.11 2.44
C GLY A 24 20.38 24.91 0.97
N SER A 25 20.75 23.78 0.34
CA SER A 25 20.27 23.44 -1.00
C SER A 25 18.74 23.21 -1.02
N ARG A 26 17.96 24.26 -1.29
CA ARG A 26 16.50 24.17 -1.47
C ARG A 26 16.13 23.40 -2.74
N TYR A 27 15.09 22.58 -2.63
CA TYR A 27 14.46 21.94 -3.78
C TYR A 27 13.60 22.95 -4.54
N ILE A 28 13.95 23.20 -5.80
CA ILE A 28 13.30 24.19 -6.67
C ILE A 28 12.74 23.46 -7.91
N SER A 29 11.44 23.62 -8.19
CA SER A 29 10.87 23.17 -9.46
C SER A 29 11.32 24.10 -10.59
N GLN A 30 11.86 23.54 -11.68
CA GLN A 30 12.18 24.32 -12.89
C GLN A 30 10.92 24.73 -13.68
N ALA A 31 9.74 24.21 -13.32
CA ALA A 31 8.46 24.68 -13.82
C ALA A 31 7.51 24.97 -12.66
N ALA A 32 7.18 26.24 -12.46
CA ALA A 32 5.93 26.63 -11.83
C ALA A 32 4.80 26.39 -12.85
N ALA A 33 4.43 25.13 -13.04
CA ALA A 33 3.16 24.81 -13.69
C ALA A 33 2.06 25.52 -12.91
N LYS A 34 1.21 26.31 -13.57
CA LYS A 34 0.04 26.89 -12.93
C LYS A 34 -0.75 25.76 -12.28
N VAL A 35 -0.83 25.79 -10.95
CA VAL A 35 -1.84 25.02 -10.23
C VAL A 35 -3.19 25.55 -10.73
N ASP A 36 -4.09 24.65 -11.10
CA ASP A 36 -5.47 25.03 -11.33
C ASP A 36 -6.08 25.33 -9.95
N ILE A 37 -6.29 26.62 -9.66
CA ILE A 37 -6.59 27.12 -8.32
C ILE A 37 -8.00 26.68 -7.87
N ASP A 38 -8.85 26.30 -8.83
CA ASP A 38 -10.15 25.67 -8.57
C ASP A 38 -10.02 24.18 -8.18
N PHE A 39 -8.84 23.57 -8.36
CA PHE A 39 -8.58 22.15 -8.12
C PHE A 39 -7.76 21.84 -6.85
N ASP A 40 -6.67 22.59 -6.61
CA ASP A 40 -5.70 22.30 -5.55
C ASP A 40 -5.20 23.59 -4.88
N TYR A 41 -4.52 23.48 -3.74
CA TYR A 41 -3.96 24.64 -3.01
C TYR A 41 -2.45 24.80 -3.21
N ASP A 42 -1.92 26.03 -3.13
CA ASP A 42 -0.47 26.30 -3.28
C ASP A 42 0.41 25.74 -2.14
N GLY A 43 -0.18 25.40 -0.98
CA GLY A 43 0.58 25.01 0.21
C GLY A 43 -0.24 24.83 1.48
N PRO A 44 0.34 24.26 2.54
CA PRO A 44 -0.31 24.12 3.84
C PRO A 44 -0.55 25.48 4.51
N LEU A 45 -1.49 25.51 5.45
CA LEU A 45 -1.83 26.70 6.24
C LEU A 45 -2.23 26.25 7.65
N MET A 46 -1.32 26.41 8.61
CA MET A 46 -1.53 26.01 10.00
C MET A 46 -2.03 27.18 10.85
N LYS A 47 -2.89 26.88 11.81
CA LYS A 47 -3.54 27.81 12.76
C LYS A 47 -3.40 27.34 14.20
N THR A 48 -3.37 26.03 14.44
CA THR A 48 -3.21 25.39 15.76
C THR A 48 -2.23 24.22 15.67
N GLU A 49 -1.88 23.67 16.83
CA GLU A 49 -1.43 22.29 16.96
C GLU A 49 -2.51 21.29 16.50
N VAL A 50 -2.11 20.09 16.09
CA VAL A 50 -3.01 19.03 15.58
C VAL A 50 -2.88 17.75 16.44
N PRO A 51 -3.98 17.20 17.01
CA PRO A 51 -5.37 17.67 16.91
C PRO A 51 -5.61 18.98 17.68
N GLY A 52 -6.30 19.93 17.05
CA GLY A 52 -6.66 21.22 17.67
C GLY A 52 -7.81 21.11 18.68
N PRO A 53 -8.20 22.22 19.34
CA PRO A 53 -9.20 22.21 20.41
C PRO A 53 -10.58 21.66 20.00
N ARG A 54 -11.05 21.91 18.78
CA ARG A 54 -12.31 21.36 18.26
C ARG A 54 -12.17 19.88 17.91
N SER A 55 -11.05 19.48 17.32
CA SER A 55 -10.73 18.06 17.10
C SER A 55 -10.72 17.27 18.42
N ARG A 56 -10.05 17.78 19.46
CA ARG A 56 -10.02 17.16 20.81
C ARG A 56 -11.42 16.98 21.40
N LYS A 57 -12.27 18.02 21.34
CA LYS A 57 -13.66 17.94 21.81
C LYS A 57 -14.51 16.89 21.07
N LEU A 58 -14.28 16.71 19.76
CA LEU A 58 -14.95 15.66 18.97
C LEU A 58 -14.40 14.27 19.28
N MET A 59 -13.09 14.14 19.58
CA MET A 59 -12.47 12.90 20.04
C MET A 59 -13.03 12.47 21.42
N GLU A 60 -13.16 13.40 22.36
CA GLU A 60 -13.83 13.17 23.66
C GLU A 60 -15.26 12.64 23.48
N GLN A 61 -16.05 13.27 22.61
CA GLN A 61 -17.42 12.84 22.32
C GLN A 61 -17.50 11.45 21.68
N LEU A 62 -16.60 11.13 20.75
CA LEU A 62 -16.54 9.80 20.13
C LEU A 62 -16.09 8.73 21.14
N ASN A 63 -15.17 9.07 22.05
CA ASN A 63 -14.61 8.14 23.03
C ASN A 63 -15.65 7.66 24.08
N VAL A 64 -16.82 8.32 24.18
CA VAL A 64 -17.95 7.86 24.99
C VAL A 64 -18.64 6.63 24.39
N ILE A 65 -18.60 6.45 23.06
CA ILE A 65 -19.38 5.43 22.34
C ILE A 65 -18.54 4.35 21.63
N GLN A 66 -17.23 4.54 21.51
CA GLN A 66 -16.26 3.55 21.05
C GLN A 66 -14.85 3.97 21.50
N ASN A 67 -13.87 3.06 21.53
CA ASN A 67 -12.49 3.47 21.74
C ASN A 67 -12.03 4.35 20.56
N ALA A 68 -11.60 5.58 20.86
CA ALA A 68 -11.21 6.59 19.87
C ALA A 68 -9.70 6.88 19.84
N GLU A 69 -8.86 6.08 20.52
CA GLU A 69 -7.40 6.31 20.62
C GLU A 69 -6.69 6.31 19.26
N ALA A 70 -7.27 5.63 18.25
CA ALA A 70 -6.75 5.61 16.88
C ALA A 70 -7.06 6.90 16.07
N VAL A 71 -7.85 7.84 16.59
CA VAL A 71 -8.25 9.06 15.86
C VAL A 71 -7.12 10.09 15.91
N HIS A 72 -6.66 10.53 14.73
CA HIS A 72 -5.61 11.54 14.63
C HIS A 72 -6.10 12.97 14.88
N PHE A 73 -7.24 13.33 14.29
CA PHE A 73 -7.95 14.61 14.34
C PHE A 73 -9.28 14.46 13.57
N PHE A 74 -10.17 15.46 13.63
CA PHE A 74 -11.42 15.46 12.86
C PHE A 74 -11.28 16.32 11.59
N CYS A 75 -11.85 15.86 10.48
CA CYS A 75 -11.67 16.47 9.15
C CYS A 75 -12.88 17.33 8.73
N ASN A 76 -12.60 18.34 7.92
CA ASN A 76 -13.58 19.09 7.12
C ASN A 76 -13.34 18.71 5.65
N TYR A 77 -14.11 17.75 5.14
CA TYR A 77 -13.88 17.21 3.79
C TYR A 77 -14.43 18.14 2.71
N GLU A 78 -15.43 18.95 3.05
CA GLU A 78 -16.06 19.96 2.20
C GLU A 78 -15.07 21.05 1.76
N GLU A 79 -14.12 21.42 2.64
CA GLU A 79 -13.00 22.32 2.30
C GLU A 79 -11.70 21.60 1.92
N SER A 80 -11.67 20.26 1.93
CA SER A 80 -10.50 19.50 1.47
C SER A 80 -10.50 19.41 -0.06
N ARG A 81 -9.36 19.70 -0.71
CA ARG A 81 -9.23 19.75 -2.18
C ARG A 81 -7.87 19.21 -2.62
N GLY A 82 -7.84 18.55 -3.77
CA GLY A 82 -6.60 18.05 -4.38
C GLY A 82 -5.75 17.24 -3.41
N ASN A 83 -4.53 17.70 -3.13
CA ASN A 83 -3.58 17.04 -2.24
C ASN A 83 -3.67 17.50 -0.76
N TYR A 84 -4.64 18.36 -0.39
CA TYR A 84 -4.72 18.92 0.96
C TYR A 84 -5.97 18.49 1.73
N LEU A 85 -5.72 18.00 2.94
CA LEU A 85 -6.72 17.69 3.94
C LEU A 85 -6.89 18.88 4.90
N VAL A 86 -8.13 19.30 5.13
CA VAL A 86 -8.48 20.36 6.08
C VAL A 86 -9.09 19.73 7.33
N ASP A 87 -8.66 20.18 8.52
CA ASP A 87 -9.24 19.74 9.79
C ASP A 87 -10.38 20.68 10.28
N VAL A 88 -11.11 20.24 11.31
CA VAL A 88 -12.22 21.05 11.87
C VAL A 88 -11.76 22.33 12.58
N ASP A 89 -10.49 22.41 12.96
CA ASP A 89 -9.84 23.59 13.54
C ASP A 89 -9.36 24.57 12.45
N GLY A 90 -9.45 24.16 11.18
CA GLY A 90 -9.17 24.96 10.00
C GLY A 90 -7.70 24.96 9.59
N ASN A 91 -6.89 24.01 10.08
CA ASN A 91 -5.57 23.72 9.57
C ASN A 91 -5.69 23.04 8.19
N ARG A 92 -4.85 23.44 7.23
CA ARG A 92 -4.73 22.79 5.92
C ARG A 92 -3.36 22.10 5.82
N MET A 93 -3.36 20.78 5.65
CA MET A 93 -2.15 19.95 5.61
C MET A 93 -2.01 19.25 4.26
N LEU A 94 -0.80 19.17 3.72
CA LEU A 94 -0.46 18.34 2.57
C LEU A 94 -0.58 16.86 2.98
N ASP A 95 -1.49 16.10 2.37
CA ASP A 95 -1.74 14.69 2.74
C ASP A 95 -0.93 13.72 1.89
N LEU A 96 0.11 13.13 2.50
CA LEU A 96 0.93 12.07 1.92
C LEU A 96 0.58 10.69 2.48
N TYR A 97 -0.63 10.53 3.03
CA TYR A 97 -1.18 9.27 3.55
C TYR A 97 -2.55 8.91 2.92
N SER A 98 -3.30 9.89 2.41
CA SER A 98 -4.47 9.78 1.53
C SER A 98 -5.53 8.79 2.04
N GLN A 99 -5.93 8.92 3.30
CA GLN A 99 -6.81 7.99 4.03
C GLN A 99 -6.37 6.52 3.91
N ILE A 100 -5.12 6.24 4.26
CA ILE A 100 -4.50 4.90 4.13
C ILE A 100 -4.48 4.43 2.66
N SER A 101 -3.93 5.25 1.76
CA SER A 101 -3.78 4.94 0.33
C SER A 101 -5.10 4.70 -0.43
N SER A 102 -6.22 5.27 0.02
CA SER A 102 -7.56 4.98 -0.54
C SER A 102 -8.21 6.12 -1.33
N VAL A 103 -7.69 7.36 -1.25
CA VAL A 103 -8.14 8.49 -2.08
C VAL A 103 -7.33 8.54 -3.39
N PRO A 104 -7.92 8.24 -4.56
CA PRO A 104 -7.13 8.01 -5.78
C PRO A 104 -6.66 9.30 -6.48
N ILE A 105 -7.55 10.29 -6.63
CA ILE A 105 -7.31 11.49 -7.46
C ILE A 105 -7.50 12.80 -6.68
N GLY A 106 -7.21 12.78 -5.38
CA GLY A 106 -7.36 13.95 -4.52
C GLY A 106 -8.77 14.14 -3.95
N TYR A 107 -8.87 15.09 -3.02
CA TYR A 107 -10.11 15.47 -2.36
C TYR A 107 -10.99 16.34 -3.28
N SER A 108 -12.31 16.17 -3.17
CA SER A 108 -13.34 17.00 -3.83
C SER A 108 -13.15 17.20 -5.34
N HIS A 109 -12.54 16.23 -6.02
CA HIS A 109 -12.15 16.32 -7.43
C HIS A 109 -13.34 16.74 -8.34
N PRO A 110 -13.24 17.83 -9.13
CA PRO A 110 -14.38 18.42 -9.85
C PRO A 110 -15.14 17.47 -10.77
N ALA A 111 -14.46 16.51 -11.43
CA ALA A 111 -15.14 15.50 -12.24
C ALA A 111 -16.08 14.57 -11.41
N LEU A 112 -15.72 14.27 -10.16
CA LEU A 112 -16.55 13.47 -9.25
C LEU A 112 -17.70 14.31 -8.68
N VAL A 113 -17.45 15.59 -8.38
CA VAL A 113 -18.49 16.55 -7.98
C VAL A 113 -19.54 16.70 -9.10
N LYS A 114 -19.08 16.93 -10.35
CA LYS A 114 -19.93 17.02 -11.54
C LYS A 114 -20.75 15.74 -11.77
N LEU A 115 -20.16 14.57 -11.51
CA LEU A 115 -20.82 13.27 -11.60
C LEU A 115 -21.93 13.11 -10.55
N ILE A 116 -21.70 13.56 -9.30
CA ILE A 116 -22.72 13.54 -8.23
C ILE A 116 -23.86 14.52 -8.54
N GLN A 117 -23.54 15.68 -9.12
CA GLN A 117 -24.52 16.71 -9.52
C GLN A 117 -25.42 16.31 -10.71
N GLN A 118 -25.16 15.18 -11.39
CA GLN A 118 -25.99 14.72 -12.51
C GLN A 118 -27.33 14.14 -12.02
N PRO A 119 -28.50 14.69 -12.41
CA PRO A 119 -29.81 14.17 -11.97
C PRO A 119 -30.03 12.68 -12.30
N GLN A 120 -29.52 12.22 -13.45
CA GLN A 120 -29.61 10.82 -13.87
C GLN A 120 -28.84 9.84 -12.95
N ASN A 121 -27.87 10.32 -12.17
CA ASN A 121 -27.07 9.47 -11.27
C ASN A 121 -27.71 9.31 -9.88
N VAL A 122 -28.73 10.11 -9.52
CA VAL A 122 -29.37 10.09 -8.18
C VAL A 122 -29.85 8.69 -7.80
N SER A 123 -30.46 7.97 -8.73
CA SER A 123 -30.93 6.59 -8.52
C SER A 123 -29.80 5.65 -8.09
N THR A 124 -28.59 5.79 -8.65
CA THR A 124 -27.43 4.95 -8.33
C THR A 124 -26.91 5.14 -6.91
N PHE A 125 -27.19 6.29 -6.27
CA PHE A 125 -26.79 6.56 -4.88
C PHE A 125 -27.84 6.09 -3.86
N ILE A 126 -29.13 6.12 -4.20
CA ILE A 126 -30.21 5.78 -3.26
C ILE A 126 -30.74 4.34 -3.40
N ASN A 127 -30.74 3.78 -4.61
CA ASN A 127 -31.28 2.44 -4.89
C ASN A 127 -30.16 1.40 -4.95
N ARG A 128 -29.66 0.96 -3.79
CA ARG A 128 -28.57 -0.03 -3.72
C ARG A 128 -29.08 -1.47 -3.96
N PRO A 129 -28.69 -2.14 -5.06
CA PRO A 129 -29.25 -3.43 -5.44
C PRO A 129 -28.52 -4.64 -4.83
N ALA A 130 -29.19 -5.78 -4.79
CA ALA A 130 -28.57 -7.09 -4.57
C ALA A 130 -27.95 -7.59 -5.89
N LEU A 131 -26.73 -7.12 -6.20
CA LEU A 131 -26.06 -7.30 -7.50
C LEU A 131 -25.98 -8.75 -8.01
N GLY A 132 -25.94 -9.73 -7.11
CA GLY A 132 -25.92 -11.14 -7.48
C GLY A 132 -27.21 -11.72 -8.06
N ILE A 133 -28.33 -10.98 -7.99
CA ILE A 133 -29.66 -11.41 -8.45
C ILE A 133 -30.44 -10.34 -9.23
N LEU A 134 -30.24 -9.05 -8.90
CA LEU A 134 -30.97 -7.91 -9.49
C LEU A 134 -29.98 -6.79 -9.87
N PRO A 135 -29.06 -7.02 -10.83
CA PRO A 135 -28.15 -5.98 -11.29
C PRO A 135 -28.92 -4.88 -12.05
N PRO A 136 -28.49 -3.59 -11.95
CA PRO A 136 -29.06 -2.52 -12.75
C PRO A 136 -28.67 -2.68 -14.23
N GLU A 137 -29.50 -2.14 -15.12
CA GLU A 137 -29.35 -2.22 -16.59
C GLU A 137 -27.92 -1.90 -17.08
N ASN A 138 -27.32 -0.83 -16.57
CA ASN A 138 -25.99 -0.37 -16.97
C ASN A 138 -24.81 -1.10 -16.29
N PHE A 139 -25.04 -2.14 -15.46
CA PHE A 139 -24.01 -2.76 -14.63
C PHE A 139 -22.83 -3.30 -15.45
N VAL A 140 -23.12 -4.03 -16.53
CA VAL A 140 -22.07 -4.64 -17.37
C VAL A 140 -21.26 -3.57 -18.10
N GLU A 141 -21.90 -2.49 -18.58
CA GLU A 141 -21.19 -1.40 -19.25
C GLU A 141 -20.32 -0.61 -18.28
N LYS A 142 -20.83 -0.33 -17.07
CA LYS A 142 -20.02 0.36 -16.06
C LYS A 142 -18.82 -0.48 -15.59
N LEU A 143 -18.91 -1.82 -15.66
CA LEU A 143 -17.76 -2.71 -15.49
C LEU A 143 -16.79 -2.67 -16.68
N ARG A 144 -17.27 -2.49 -17.92
CA ARG A 144 -16.43 -2.28 -19.12
C ARG A 144 -15.62 -0.99 -19.02
N GLU A 145 -16.29 0.12 -18.73
CA GLU A 145 -15.66 1.43 -18.54
C GLU A 145 -14.61 1.43 -17.41
N SER A 146 -14.90 0.74 -16.29
CA SER A 146 -14.03 0.69 -15.12
C SER A 146 -13.10 -0.53 -15.12
N LEU A 147 -13.42 -1.54 -14.30
CA LEU A 147 -12.53 -2.64 -13.90
C LEU A 147 -12.06 -3.54 -15.05
N LEU A 148 -12.89 -3.78 -16.07
CA LEU A 148 -12.51 -4.60 -17.22
C LEU A 148 -11.56 -3.84 -18.16
N SER A 149 -11.60 -2.50 -18.20
CA SER A 149 -10.65 -1.67 -18.96
C SER A 149 -9.22 -1.65 -18.38
N VAL A 150 -8.99 -2.35 -17.27
CA VAL A 150 -7.70 -2.52 -16.57
C VAL A 150 -7.47 -3.99 -16.15
N ALA A 151 -8.12 -4.94 -16.81
CA ALA A 151 -8.06 -6.37 -16.46
C ALA A 151 -6.62 -6.95 -16.56
N PRO A 152 -6.12 -7.66 -15.53
CA PRO A 152 -4.80 -8.30 -15.57
C PRO A 152 -4.67 -9.36 -16.68
N LYS A 153 -3.46 -9.50 -17.24
CA LYS A 153 -3.16 -10.47 -18.31
C LYS A 153 -3.56 -11.90 -17.89
N GLY A 154 -4.44 -12.52 -18.69
CA GLY A 154 -4.95 -13.87 -18.46
C GLY A 154 -6.12 -13.99 -17.47
N MET A 155 -6.63 -12.89 -16.91
CA MET A 155 -7.78 -12.89 -16.01
C MET A 155 -9.03 -12.39 -16.73
N THR A 156 -9.79 -13.32 -17.32
CA THR A 156 -11.03 -13.03 -18.07
C THR A 156 -12.30 -13.05 -17.22
N GLN A 157 -12.18 -13.16 -15.90
CA GLN A 157 -13.28 -13.28 -14.94
C GLN A 157 -13.13 -12.23 -13.85
N LEU A 158 -14.21 -11.49 -13.58
CA LEU A 158 -14.27 -10.42 -12.59
C LEU A 158 -15.49 -10.63 -11.70
N ILE A 159 -15.28 -10.54 -10.39
CA ILE A 159 -16.35 -10.61 -9.38
C ILE A 159 -16.06 -9.51 -8.36
N THR A 160 -16.96 -8.52 -8.29
CA THR A 160 -16.79 -7.32 -7.47
C THR A 160 -17.07 -7.58 -5.99
N MET A 161 -16.52 -6.75 -5.11
CA MET A 161 -16.47 -6.93 -3.66
C MET A 161 -16.52 -5.57 -2.94
N ALA A 162 -16.93 -5.55 -1.67
CA ALA A 162 -17.15 -4.29 -0.93
C ALA A 162 -15.92 -3.75 -0.17
N CYS A 163 -14.95 -4.60 0.15
CA CYS A 163 -13.70 -4.20 0.80
C CYS A 163 -12.58 -5.23 0.57
N GLY A 164 -11.33 -4.90 0.94
CA GLY A 164 -10.19 -5.81 0.81
C GLY A 164 -10.37 -7.14 1.54
N SER A 165 -10.83 -7.12 2.79
CA SER A 165 -11.06 -8.34 3.58
C SER A 165 -12.04 -9.30 2.89
N CYS A 166 -13.23 -8.83 2.48
CA CYS A 166 -14.19 -9.73 1.82
C CYS A 166 -13.76 -10.13 0.40
N SER A 167 -12.88 -9.36 -0.25
CA SER A 167 -12.20 -9.80 -1.48
C SER A 167 -11.30 -11.00 -1.22
N ASN A 168 -10.45 -10.93 -0.19
CA ASN A 168 -9.53 -12.01 0.16
C ASN A 168 -10.24 -13.25 0.71
N GLU A 169 -11.25 -13.13 1.59
CA GLU A 169 -12.07 -14.27 2.03
C GLU A 169 -12.71 -15.03 0.85
N ASN A 170 -13.23 -14.29 -0.15
CA ASN A 170 -13.81 -14.91 -1.33
C ASN A 170 -12.74 -15.43 -2.30
N ALA A 171 -11.55 -14.84 -2.36
CA ALA A 171 -10.40 -15.43 -3.07
C ALA A 171 -9.91 -16.74 -2.43
N PHE A 172 -9.92 -16.87 -1.10
CA PHE A 172 -9.58 -18.13 -0.41
C PHE A 172 -10.60 -19.22 -0.71
N LYS A 173 -11.91 -18.94 -0.57
CA LYS A 173 -12.95 -19.91 -0.94
C LYS A 173 -12.92 -20.26 -2.45
N THR A 174 -12.61 -19.29 -3.31
CA THR A 174 -12.35 -19.47 -4.76
C THR A 174 -11.26 -20.50 -5.03
N VAL A 175 -10.18 -20.43 -4.26
CA VAL A 175 -9.05 -21.36 -4.31
C VAL A 175 -9.44 -22.73 -3.74
N PHE A 176 -10.11 -22.80 -2.58
CA PHE A 176 -10.52 -24.07 -1.96
C PHE A 176 -11.51 -24.86 -2.82
N MET A 177 -12.54 -24.21 -3.37
CA MET A 177 -13.51 -24.84 -4.27
C MET A 177 -12.84 -25.34 -5.56
N TRP A 178 -11.96 -24.55 -6.16
CA TRP A 178 -11.15 -25.00 -7.29
C TRP A 178 -10.28 -26.21 -6.91
N TYR A 179 -9.67 -26.22 -5.73
CA TYR A 179 -8.81 -27.33 -5.32
C TYR A 179 -9.60 -28.62 -5.11
N ARG A 180 -10.77 -28.58 -4.43
CA ARG A 180 -11.69 -29.74 -4.37
C ARG A 180 -12.17 -30.18 -5.74
N SER A 181 -12.45 -29.24 -6.65
CA SER A 181 -12.87 -29.57 -8.02
C SER A 181 -11.80 -30.34 -8.81
N LYS A 182 -10.50 -30.12 -8.55
CA LYS A 182 -9.43 -30.96 -9.14
C LYS A 182 -9.41 -32.37 -8.55
N GLU A 183 -9.48 -32.50 -7.23
CA GLU A 183 -9.41 -33.80 -6.55
C GLU A 183 -10.62 -34.67 -6.86
N ARG A 184 -11.81 -34.06 -6.89
CA ARG A 184 -13.06 -34.75 -7.19
C ARG A 184 -13.26 -34.97 -8.70
N GLY A 185 -12.71 -34.12 -9.54
CA GLY A 185 -12.88 -34.17 -11.00
C GLY A 185 -14.33 -33.83 -11.40
N GLN A 186 -14.88 -34.56 -12.36
CA GLN A 186 -16.26 -34.39 -12.83
C GLN A 186 -17.32 -35.02 -11.91
N ARG A 187 -16.93 -35.63 -10.78
CA ARG A 187 -17.88 -36.26 -9.85
C ARG A 187 -18.68 -35.21 -9.06
N SER A 188 -19.98 -35.47 -8.91
CA SER A 188 -20.87 -34.77 -7.97
C SER A 188 -20.35 -34.83 -6.53
N PHE A 189 -20.87 -33.96 -5.66
CA PHE A 189 -20.67 -34.07 -4.22
C PHE A 189 -21.14 -35.43 -3.72
N SER A 190 -20.40 -36.06 -2.79
CA SER A 190 -20.91 -37.26 -2.11
C SER A 190 -21.97 -36.86 -1.08
N LYS A 191 -22.84 -37.80 -0.68
CA LYS A 191 -23.78 -37.55 0.42
C LYS A 191 -23.03 -37.18 1.71
N GLU A 192 -21.94 -37.88 2.00
CA GLU A 192 -21.06 -37.61 3.14
C GLU A 192 -20.46 -36.18 3.10
N GLU A 193 -20.04 -35.68 1.94
CA GLU A 193 -19.58 -34.28 1.79
C GLU A 193 -20.69 -33.27 2.10
N LEU A 194 -21.94 -33.57 1.73
CA LEU A 194 -23.11 -32.70 1.98
C LEU A 194 -23.57 -32.75 3.45
N ASP A 195 -23.62 -33.95 4.03
CA ASP A 195 -24.03 -34.16 5.42
C ASP A 195 -22.99 -33.54 6.40
N THR A 196 -21.69 -33.74 6.14
CA THR A 196 -20.62 -33.26 7.04
C THR A 196 -20.29 -31.77 6.91
N CYS A 197 -20.47 -31.14 5.74
CA CYS A 197 -20.19 -29.70 5.61
C CYS A 197 -21.15 -28.83 6.44
N MET A 198 -22.38 -29.32 6.69
CA MET A 198 -23.37 -28.60 7.50
C MET A 198 -23.05 -28.59 9.00
N ILE A 199 -22.10 -29.41 9.45
CA ILE A 199 -21.66 -29.53 10.85
C ILE A 199 -20.17 -29.23 11.04
N ASN A 200 -19.55 -28.51 10.09
CA ASN A 200 -18.14 -28.11 10.09
C ASN A 200 -17.13 -29.28 10.11
N GLN A 201 -17.49 -30.46 9.57
CA GLN A 201 -16.64 -31.67 9.58
C GLN A 201 -16.14 -32.06 8.18
N ALA A 202 -15.01 -32.76 8.14
CA ALA A 202 -14.52 -33.43 6.94
C ALA A 202 -15.41 -34.67 6.62
N PRO A 203 -15.53 -35.09 5.34
CA PRO A 203 -14.85 -34.56 4.15
C PRO A 203 -15.47 -33.28 3.56
N GLY A 204 -16.67 -32.87 4.01
CA GLY A 204 -17.38 -31.71 3.48
C GLY A 204 -16.65 -30.38 3.70
N CYS A 205 -16.07 -30.20 4.88
CA CYS A 205 -15.13 -29.13 5.21
C CYS A 205 -13.69 -29.68 5.12
N PRO A 206 -12.94 -29.42 4.02
CA PRO A 206 -11.57 -29.89 3.89
C PRO A 206 -10.61 -29.06 4.75
N ASP A 207 -9.70 -29.74 5.43
CA ASP A 207 -8.59 -29.13 6.19
C ASP A 207 -7.49 -28.64 5.24
N TYR A 208 -7.80 -27.63 4.43
CA TYR A 208 -6.86 -26.99 3.51
C TYR A 208 -6.20 -25.76 4.13
N SER A 209 -5.09 -25.34 3.54
CA SER A 209 -4.36 -24.14 3.95
C SER A 209 -4.09 -23.14 2.81
N ILE A 210 -3.90 -21.88 3.17
CA ILE A 210 -3.36 -20.83 2.30
C ILE A 210 -1.97 -20.48 2.85
N LEU A 211 -0.95 -20.53 2.00
CA LEU A 211 0.38 -20.06 2.38
C LEU A 211 0.42 -18.53 2.35
N SER A 212 0.98 -17.93 3.39
CA SER A 212 1.11 -16.49 3.58
C SER A 212 2.52 -16.13 4.06
N PHE A 213 2.84 -14.84 4.16
CA PHE A 213 4.20 -14.36 4.44
C PHE A 213 4.27 -13.56 5.74
N MET A 214 5.36 -13.72 6.49
CA MET A 214 5.68 -12.85 7.63
C MET A 214 5.72 -11.38 7.18
N GLY A 215 5.14 -10.46 7.98
CA GLY A 215 4.97 -9.05 7.63
C GLY A 215 3.69 -8.72 6.83
N ALA A 216 2.99 -9.71 6.26
CA ALA A 216 1.85 -9.46 5.38
C ALA A 216 0.63 -8.85 6.09
N PHE A 217 -0.22 -8.14 5.34
CA PHE A 217 -1.54 -7.68 5.79
C PHE A 217 -2.60 -7.87 4.71
N HIS A 218 -3.59 -8.71 4.99
CA HIS A 218 -4.62 -9.12 4.04
C HIS A 218 -6.05 -8.86 4.55
N GLY A 219 -6.21 -8.37 5.79
CA GLY A 219 -7.50 -8.00 6.38
C GLY A 219 -7.61 -8.44 7.84
N ARG A 220 -8.80 -8.20 8.43
CA ARG A 220 -9.07 -8.46 9.87
C ARG A 220 -10.24 -9.41 10.14
N THR A 221 -10.92 -9.91 9.11
CA THR A 221 -11.81 -11.08 9.23
C THR A 221 -10.98 -12.35 9.41
N MET A 222 -11.51 -13.40 10.04
CA MET A 222 -10.68 -14.49 10.58
C MET A 222 -9.79 -15.22 9.56
N GLY A 223 -10.25 -15.45 8.32
CA GLY A 223 -9.41 -16.07 7.27
C GLY A 223 -8.30 -15.12 6.79
N CYS A 224 -8.63 -13.86 6.58
CA CYS A 224 -7.66 -12.80 6.26
C CYS A 224 -6.65 -12.57 7.39
N LEU A 225 -7.09 -12.71 8.64
CA LEU A 225 -6.27 -12.51 9.82
C LEU A 225 -5.32 -13.69 10.06
N ALA A 226 -5.73 -14.92 9.75
CA ALA A 226 -4.85 -16.08 9.74
C ALA A 226 -3.69 -15.89 8.73
N THR A 227 -3.92 -15.23 7.60
CA THR A 227 -2.89 -14.88 6.61
C THR A 227 -2.19 -13.52 6.82
N THR A 228 -2.54 -12.77 7.86
CA THR A 228 -1.95 -11.47 8.21
C THR A 228 -0.92 -11.65 9.33
N HIS A 229 0.29 -11.10 9.19
CA HIS A 229 1.41 -11.29 10.12
C HIS A 229 2.20 -9.99 10.33
N SER A 230 1.46 -8.88 10.47
CA SER A 230 2.02 -7.51 10.46
C SER A 230 2.40 -6.98 11.85
N LYS A 231 1.52 -7.09 12.85
CA LYS A 231 1.72 -6.59 14.22
C LYS A 231 1.00 -7.47 15.24
N ALA A 232 1.59 -7.67 16.43
CA ALA A 232 1.00 -8.54 17.47
C ALA A 232 -0.40 -8.06 17.92
N ILE A 233 -0.59 -6.74 18.07
CA ILE A 233 -1.88 -6.11 18.44
C ILE A 233 -2.99 -6.29 17.38
N HIS A 234 -2.67 -6.79 16.19
CA HIS A 234 -3.70 -7.20 15.21
C HIS A 234 -4.18 -8.65 15.41
N LYS A 235 -3.41 -9.47 16.13
CA LYS A 235 -3.48 -10.95 16.12
C LYS A 235 -3.77 -11.59 17.48
N ILE A 236 -3.41 -10.91 18.57
CA ILE A 236 -3.60 -11.40 19.94
C ILE A 236 -5.09 -11.66 20.24
N ASP A 237 -5.36 -12.65 21.08
CA ASP A 237 -6.70 -13.06 21.55
C ASP A 237 -7.71 -13.56 20.48
N ILE A 238 -7.36 -13.56 19.19
CA ILE A 238 -8.23 -14.07 18.10
C ILE A 238 -7.82 -15.49 17.66
N PRO A 239 -8.75 -16.47 17.60
CA PRO A 239 -8.48 -17.80 17.05
C PRO A 239 -8.00 -17.77 15.59
N SER A 240 -7.05 -18.64 15.25
CA SER A 240 -6.39 -18.71 13.94
C SER A 240 -6.23 -20.17 13.46
N PHE A 241 -6.02 -20.35 12.16
CA PHE A 241 -5.75 -21.65 11.54
C PHE A 241 -4.24 -22.00 11.56
N ASP A 242 -3.92 -23.30 11.65
CA ASP A 242 -2.57 -23.85 11.40
C ASP A 242 -2.29 -23.88 9.89
N TRP A 243 -1.92 -22.73 9.33
CA TRP A 243 -1.55 -22.53 7.93
C TRP A 243 -0.07 -22.13 7.80
N PRO A 244 0.61 -22.43 6.67
CA PRO A 244 2.02 -22.11 6.52
C PRO A 244 2.28 -20.60 6.41
N ILE A 245 3.33 -20.17 7.12
CA ILE A 245 3.83 -18.80 7.13
C ILE A 245 5.29 -18.85 6.67
N ALA A 246 5.58 -18.31 5.50
CA ALA A 246 6.92 -18.21 4.94
C ALA A 246 7.62 -16.90 5.36
N PRO A 247 8.96 -16.83 5.39
CA PRO A 247 9.67 -15.55 5.47
C PRO A 247 9.44 -14.72 4.20
N PHE A 248 9.32 -13.39 4.36
CA PHE A 248 9.42 -12.46 3.24
C PHE A 248 10.85 -11.89 3.20
N PRO A 249 11.47 -11.71 2.01
CA PRO A 249 12.86 -11.25 1.91
C PRO A 249 13.11 -9.91 2.61
N ARG A 250 14.09 -9.87 3.53
CA ARG A 250 14.49 -8.62 4.22
C ARG A 250 15.71 -7.97 3.57
N LEU A 251 15.50 -7.27 2.46
CA LEU A 251 16.58 -6.62 1.71
C LEU A 251 17.43 -5.65 2.55
N LYS A 252 18.74 -5.71 2.33
CA LYS A 252 19.76 -4.76 2.79
C LYS A 252 19.91 -3.61 1.79
N TYR A 253 20.29 -2.43 2.29
CA TYR A 253 20.39 -1.18 1.52
C TYR A 253 21.71 -0.46 1.86
N PRO A 254 22.37 0.25 0.92
CA PRO A 254 22.00 0.44 -0.49
C PRO A 254 21.94 -0.87 -1.29
N LEU A 255 21.03 -0.96 -2.28
CA LEU A 255 20.77 -2.21 -2.99
C LEU A 255 21.99 -2.65 -3.82
N GLU A 256 22.73 -1.67 -4.31
CA GLU A 256 23.93 -1.77 -5.14
C GLU A 256 25.13 -2.35 -4.37
N GLU A 257 25.15 -2.21 -3.04
CA GLU A 257 26.22 -2.71 -2.17
C GLU A 257 25.98 -4.16 -1.72
N PHE A 258 24.72 -4.60 -1.67
CA PHE A 258 24.30 -5.88 -1.07
C PHE A 258 23.64 -6.84 -2.08
N VAL A 259 23.99 -6.75 -3.36
CA VAL A 259 23.36 -7.53 -4.44
C VAL A 259 23.33 -9.04 -4.13
N LYS A 260 24.48 -9.61 -3.73
CA LYS A 260 24.59 -11.07 -3.47
C LYS A 260 23.83 -11.51 -2.23
N GLU A 261 23.88 -10.71 -1.16
CA GLU A 261 23.18 -10.98 0.09
C GLU A 261 21.66 -10.90 -0.11
N ASN A 262 21.21 -9.99 -0.97
CA ASN A 262 19.81 -9.84 -1.34
C ASN A 262 19.35 -11.02 -2.23
N GLU A 263 20.15 -11.44 -3.22
CA GLU A 263 19.89 -12.65 -4.03
C GLU A 263 19.81 -13.93 -3.17
N GLN A 264 20.71 -14.08 -2.19
CA GLN A 264 20.73 -15.21 -1.26
C GLN A 264 19.51 -15.23 -0.32
N GLU A 265 19.11 -14.07 0.21
CA GLU A 265 17.93 -13.92 1.05
C GLU A 265 16.62 -14.19 0.29
N GLU A 266 16.53 -13.77 -0.98
CA GLU A 266 15.40 -14.10 -1.85
C GLU A 266 15.36 -15.59 -2.19
N ALA A 267 16.50 -16.22 -2.47
CA ALA A 267 16.59 -17.65 -2.73
C ALA A 267 16.15 -18.49 -1.51
N ARG A 268 16.70 -18.19 -0.32
CA ARG A 268 16.31 -18.85 0.95
C ARG A 268 14.81 -18.76 1.21
N CYS A 269 14.21 -17.58 0.99
CA CYS A 269 12.77 -17.39 1.16
C CYS A 269 11.93 -18.24 0.18
N LEU A 270 12.42 -18.48 -1.04
CA LEU A 270 11.74 -19.32 -2.03
C LEU A 270 11.86 -20.82 -1.68
N GLU A 271 13.04 -21.26 -1.24
CA GLU A 271 13.26 -22.64 -0.76
C GLU A 271 12.33 -22.97 0.42
N GLU A 272 12.21 -22.08 1.41
CA GLU A 272 11.30 -22.27 2.55
C GLU A 272 9.81 -22.29 2.14
N VAL A 273 9.41 -21.61 1.05
CA VAL A 273 8.05 -21.71 0.49
C VAL A 273 7.78 -23.11 -0.07
N GLU A 274 8.70 -23.68 -0.84
CA GLU A 274 8.55 -25.05 -1.36
C GLU A 274 8.51 -26.08 -0.23
N ASP A 275 9.41 -25.95 0.74
CA ASP A 275 9.50 -26.84 1.90
C ASP A 275 8.23 -26.79 2.75
N LEU A 276 7.65 -25.60 2.95
CA LEU A 276 6.35 -25.43 3.61
C LEU A 276 5.21 -26.10 2.83
N ILE A 277 5.18 -25.99 1.49
CA ILE A 277 4.16 -26.66 0.66
C ILE A 277 4.26 -28.19 0.80
N VAL A 278 5.47 -28.75 0.78
CA VAL A 278 5.71 -30.19 0.97
C VAL A 278 5.33 -30.63 2.39
N LYS A 279 5.76 -29.88 3.41
CA LYS A 279 5.48 -30.12 4.84
C LYS A 279 3.99 -30.10 5.15
N TYR A 280 3.24 -29.13 4.62
CA TYR A 280 1.80 -29.02 4.87
C TYR A 280 0.98 -30.06 4.08
N ARG A 281 1.43 -30.49 2.89
CA ARG A 281 0.86 -31.68 2.23
C ARG A 281 1.11 -32.96 3.04
N LYS A 282 2.29 -33.14 3.65
CA LYS A 282 2.58 -34.27 4.56
C LYS A 282 1.70 -34.24 5.81
N LYS A 283 1.47 -33.07 6.42
CA LYS A 283 0.48 -32.82 7.50
C LYS A 283 -0.99 -33.12 7.13
N LYS A 284 -1.30 -33.47 5.87
CA LYS A 284 -2.65 -33.47 5.25
C LYS A 284 -3.31 -32.09 5.09
N LYS A 285 -2.76 -31.04 5.71
CA LYS A 285 -3.17 -29.62 5.60
C LYS A 285 -2.82 -28.97 4.27
N THR A 286 -3.20 -29.60 3.16
CA THR A 286 -2.73 -29.28 1.80
C THR A 286 -2.85 -27.78 1.46
N VAL A 287 -1.72 -27.18 1.03
CA VAL A 287 -1.70 -25.80 0.54
C VAL A 287 -2.49 -25.72 -0.75
N ALA A 288 -3.63 -25.03 -0.70
CA ALA A 288 -4.52 -24.86 -1.84
C ALA A 288 -4.08 -23.67 -2.72
N GLY A 289 -3.47 -22.64 -2.13
CA GLY A 289 -2.92 -21.49 -2.83
C GLY A 289 -1.98 -20.65 -1.95
N VAL A 290 -1.41 -19.62 -2.56
CA VAL A 290 -0.46 -18.68 -1.94
C VAL A 290 -1.04 -17.27 -2.08
N ILE A 291 -0.91 -16.44 -1.04
CA ILE A 291 -1.22 -15.00 -1.07
C ILE A 291 0.01 -14.19 -0.69
N VAL A 292 0.25 -13.07 -1.38
CA VAL A 292 1.40 -12.18 -1.19
C VAL A 292 1.07 -10.76 -1.67
N GLU A 293 1.64 -9.75 -1.03
CA GLU A 293 1.65 -8.35 -1.50
C GLU A 293 2.87 -8.10 -2.41
N PRO A 294 2.74 -7.39 -3.55
CA PRO A 294 3.91 -7.01 -4.38
C PRO A 294 4.90 -6.08 -3.66
N ILE A 295 4.42 -5.31 -2.68
CA ILE A 295 5.21 -4.59 -1.67
C ILE A 295 4.38 -4.67 -0.38
N GLN A 296 4.90 -5.31 0.68
CA GLN A 296 4.13 -5.47 1.93
C GLN A 296 3.93 -4.11 2.61
N SER A 297 2.70 -3.72 2.92
CA SER A 297 2.43 -2.37 3.45
C SER A 297 2.55 -2.29 4.98
N GLU A 298 1.62 -2.87 5.74
CA GLU A 298 1.55 -2.64 7.19
C GLU A 298 2.77 -3.18 7.96
N GLY A 299 3.38 -4.26 7.45
CA GLY A 299 4.61 -4.86 7.99
C GLY A 299 5.90 -4.07 7.77
N GLY A 300 5.83 -2.85 7.21
CA GLY A 300 6.97 -1.93 7.13
C GLY A 300 7.48 -1.65 5.72
N ASP A 301 6.61 -1.57 4.71
CA ASP A 301 7.00 -1.29 3.32
C ASP A 301 8.15 -2.20 2.83
N ASN A 302 7.95 -3.53 2.93
CA ASN A 302 8.96 -4.51 2.52
C ASN A 302 8.87 -4.78 1.01
N HIS A 303 9.98 -4.51 0.31
CA HIS A 303 10.16 -4.79 -1.12
C HIS A 303 10.91 -6.11 -1.33
N ALA A 304 10.63 -6.78 -2.45
CA ALA A 304 11.45 -7.83 -3.04
C ALA A 304 11.62 -7.55 -4.55
N SER A 305 12.56 -8.23 -5.20
CA SER A 305 12.82 -8.08 -6.63
C SER A 305 11.67 -8.61 -7.50
N ASP A 306 11.58 -8.10 -8.73
CA ASP A 306 10.65 -8.66 -9.72
C ASP A 306 10.99 -10.14 -10.06
N ASP A 307 12.18 -10.63 -9.72
CA ASP A 307 12.61 -12.01 -9.98
C ASP A 307 12.14 -12.98 -8.90
N PHE A 308 12.17 -12.57 -7.63
CA PHE A 308 11.52 -13.27 -6.52
C PHE A 308 10.04 -13.55 -6.85
N PHE A 309 9.30 -12.54 -7.31
CA PHE A 309 7.89 -12.71 -7.67
C PHE A 309 7.66 -13.60 -8.90
N ARG A 310 8.59 -13.65 -9.86
CA ARG A 310 8.53 -14.61 -10.99
C ARG A 310 8.72 -16.04 -10.50
N LYS A 311 9.79 -16.30 -9.75
CA LYS A 311 10.08 -17.63 -9.17
C LYS A 311 8.94 -18.12 -8.26
N LEU A 312 8.44 -17.25 -7.39
CA LEU A 312 7.27 -17.53 -6.54
C LEU A 312 6.01 -17.84 -7.36
N ARG A 313 5.83 -17.21 -8.52
CA ARG A 313 4.69 -17.48 -9.41
C ARG A 313 4.77 -18.87 -10.04
N ASP A 314 5.96 -19.32 -10.44
CA ASP A 314 6.14 -20.64 -11.05
C ASP A 314 5.90 -21.79 -10.05
N ILE A 315 6.28 -21.60 -8.78
CA ILE A 315 5.93 -22.48 -7.65
C ILE A 315 4.39 -22.62 -7.47
N ALA A 316 3.61 -21.55 -7.73
CA ALA A 316 2.21 -21.42 -7.30
C ALA A 316 1.12 -21.65 -8.40
N ARG A 317 1.41 -22.39 -9.48
CA ARG A 317 0.61 -22.35 -10.74
C ARG A 317 -0.65 -23.26 -10.80
N LYS A 318 -1.89 -22.69 -10.68
CA LYS A 318 -3.19 -22.97 -11.43
C LYS A 318 -4.46 -22.28 -10.76
N PRO A 319 -5.66 -22.08 -11.41
CA PRO A 319 -6.83 -21.23 -10.92
C PRO A 319 -8.30 -21.78 -11.10
N TYR A 320 -9.49 -21.23 -10.71
CA TYR A 320 -10.11 -20.31 -9.67
C TYR A 320 -11.68 -20.15 -9.87
N ARG A 321 -12.62 -20.14 -8.86
CA ARG A 321 -14.07 -19.63 -8.93
C ARG A 321 -14.82 -19.32 -7.57
N ILE A 322 -15.45 -18.14 -7.27
CA ILE A 322 -16.58 -17.96 -6.25
C ILE A 322 -17.35 -16.59 -6.19
N PHE A 323 -18.47 -16.50 -5.42
CA PHE A 323 -19.51 -15.43 -5.32
C PHE A 323 -19.87 -14.97 -3.87
N ASN A 324 -20.56 -13.82 -3.67
CA ASN A 324 -21.27 -13.41 -2.41
C ASN A 324 -22.49 -12.45 -2.62
N THR A 325 -23.17 -12.03 -1.55
CA THR A 325 -24.45 -11.28 -1.55
C THR A 325 -24.46 -9.89 -2.22
N TRP A 326 -23.53 -8.99 -1.85
CA TRP A 326 -23.56 -7.60 -2.35
C TRP A 326 -22.71 -7.39 -3.58
N LEU A 327 -21.67 -8.21 -3.79
CA LEU A 327 -20.67 -8.05 -4.85
C LEU A 327 -20.19 -6.59 -5.04
N GLY A 328 -19.95 -5.86 -3.94
CA GLY A 328 -19.59 -4.45 -3.97
C GLY A 328 -20.78 -3.49 -3.90
N ASP A 329 -20.79 -2.50 -4.80
CA ASP A 329 -21.69 -1.34 -4.78
C ASP A 329 -21.62 -0.56 -6.12
N PRO A 330 -22.72 -0.42 -6.88
CA PRO A 330 -22.73 0.29 -8.16
C PRO A 330 -22.30 1.76 -8.08
N SER A 331 -22.55 2.45 -6.96
CA SER A 331 -22.10 3.85 -6.79
C SER A 331 -20.57 3.96 -6.80
N LYS A 332 -19.86 2.91 -6.33
CA LYS A 332 -18.40 2.84 -6.37
C LYS A 332 -17.89 2.50 -7.76
N ASN A 333 -18.59 1.65 -8.52
CA ASN A 333 -18.27 1.41 -9.93
C ASN A 333 -18.47 2.67 -10.78
N LEU A 334 -19.51 3.46 -10.51
CA LEU A 334 -19.79 4.73 -11.19
C LEU A 334 -18.67 5.75 -10.96
N LEU A 335 -18.25 5.96 -9.70
CA LEU A 335 -17.12 6.82 -9.36
C LEU A 335 -15.81 6.28 -9.96
N LEU A 336 -15.56 4.97 -9.88
CA LEU A 336 -14.35 4.32 -10.38
C LEU A 336 -14.18 4.46 -11.90
N ALA A 337 -15.28 4.47 -12.67
CA ALA A 337 -15.22 4.72 -14.12
C ALA A 337 -14.62 6.10 -14.44
N GLU A 338 -15.09 7.17 -13.78
CA GLU A 338 -14.51 8.51 -13.99
C GLU A 338 -13.11 8.64 -13.36
N VAL A 339 -12.82 7.95 -12.24
CA VAL A 339 -11.43 7.87 -11.72
C VAL A 339 -10.48 7.26 -12.75
N ILE A 340 -10.87 6.16 -13.41
CA ILE A 340 -10.06 5.52 -14.45
C ILE A 340 -9.98 6.39 -15.71
N ASN A 341 -11.05 7.14 -16.04
CA ASN A 341 -11.04 8.14 -17.11
C ASN A 341 -10.01 9.25 -16.83
N VAL A 342 -10.05 9.87 -15.64
CA VAL A 342 -9.08 10.87 -15.17
C VAL A 342 -7.64 10.33 -15.27
N ILE A 343 -7.37 9.14 -14.69
CA ILE A 343 -6.04 8.52 -14.69
C ILE A 343 -5.48 8.33 -16.10
N LYS A 344 -6.32 7.91 -17.06
CA LYS A 344 -5.93 7.69 -18.47
C LYS A 344 -5.82 9.00 -19.27
N ARG A 345 -6.69 9.98 -19.00
CA ARG A 345 -6.77 11.27 -19.70
C ARG A 345 -5.65 12.24 -19.31
N GLU A 346 -5.21 12.18 -18.06
CA GLU A 346 -4.26 13.14 -17.46
C GLU A 346 -2.89 12.49 -17.14
N ASP A 347 -2.66 11.30 -17.70
CA ASP A 347 -1.42 10.51 -17.61
C ASP A 347 -0.88 10.37 -16.18
N LEU A 348 -1.77 9.99 -15.26
CA LEU A 348 -1.43 9.97 -13.83
C LEU A 348 -0.47 8.83 -13.44
N LEU A 349 -0.23 7.87 -14.34
CA LEU A 349 0.74 6.78 -14.12
C LEU A 349 2.18 7.27 -14.31
N ASP A 350 2.49 7.93 -15.43
CA ASP A 350 3.82 8.51 -15.64
C ASP A 350 4.04 9.73 -14.74
N ASN A 351 2.98 10.47 -14.38
CA ASN A 351 3.04 11.47 -13.31
C ASN A 351 3.47 10.85 -11.96
N ALA A 352 2.91 9.71 -11.55
CA ALA A 352 3.29 9.03 -10.32
C ALA A 352 4.71 8.43 -10.37
N ALA A 353 5.16 7.97 -11.54
CA ALA A 353 6.54 7.55 -11.74
C ALA A 353 7.54 8.72 -11.61
N ARG A 354 7.23 9.87 -12.24
CA ARG A 354 8.04 11.09 -12.23
C ARG A 354 8.10 11.76 -10.86
N ALA A 355 6.94 12.06 -10.26
CA ALA A 355 6.85 12.68 -8.94
C ALA A 355 7.41 11.75 -7.84
N GLY A 356 7.23 10.43 -8.01
CA GLY A 356 7.88 9.41 -7.20
C GLY A 356 9.41 9.43 -7.28
N LYS A 357 9.96 9.56 -8.50
CA LYS A 357 11.42 9.72 -8.69
C LYS A 357 11.94 10.99 -8.03
N ALA A 358 11.22 12.11 -8.13
CA ALA A 358 11.58 13.36 -7.44
C ALA A 358 11.61 13.19 -5.91
N LEU A 359 10.56 12.58 -5.34
CA LEU A 359 10.46 12.25 -3.92
C LEU A 359 11.60 11.33 -3.46
N LEU A 360 11.81 10.20 -4.14
CA LEU A 360 12.83 9.21 -3.78
C LEU A 360 14.25 9.77 -3.89
N THR A 361 14.54 10.59 -4.91
CA THR A 361 15.84 11.26 -5.06
C THR A 361 16.11 12.21 -3.89
N GLY A 362 15.10 12.97 -3.46
CA GLY A 362 15.25 13.86 -2.31
C GLY A 362 15.35 13.12 -0.97
N LEU A 363 14.65 12.00 -0.81
CA LEU A 363 14.80 11.14 0.37
C LEU A 363 16.21 10.54 0.46
N LEU A 364 16.84 10.19 -0.66
CA LEU A 364 18.23 9.70 -0.71
C LEU A 364 19.26 10.80 -0.34
N ASP A 365 19.05 12.04 -0.77
CA ASP A 365 19.84 13.20 -0.30
C ASP A 365 19.65 13.45 1.20
N LEU A 366 18.40 13.40 1.70
CA LEU A 366 18.13 13.53 3.14
C LEU A 366 18.76 12.39 3.96
N GLN A 367 18.80 11.16 3.44
CA GLN A 367 19.54 10.05 4.05
C GLN A 367 21.06 10.31 4.07
N ALA A 368 21.62 10.90 3.00
CA ALA A 368 23.04 11.25 2.96
C ALA A 368 23.40 12.42 3.90
N ARG A 369 22.46 13.34 4.17
CA ARG A 369 22.65 14.48 5.09
C ARG A 369 22.33 14.17 6.55
N TYR A 370 21.41 13.24 6.82
CA TYR A 370 20.94 12.87 8.17
C TYR A 370 20.94 11.35 8.42
N PRO A 371 22.06 10.62 8.20
CA PRO A 371 22.11 9.16 8.34
C PRO A 371 21.85 8.65 9.77
N GLN A 372 21.95 9.53 10.78
CA GLN A 372 21.57 9.23 12.16
C GLN A 372 20.05 9.19 12.41
N TYR A 373 19.24 9.71 11.48
CA TYR A 373 17.77 9.75 11.60
C TYR A 373 17.04 9.03 10.46
N ILE A 374 17.69 8.84 9.30
CA ILE A 374 17.09 8.22 8.10
C ILE A 374 17.98 7.08 7.62
N SER A 375 17.37 5.94 7.33
CA SER A 375 18.03 4.76 6.77
C SER A 375 17.10 3.95 5.86
N ARG A 376 17.65 3.08 5.01
CA ARG A 376 16.91 2.15 4.14
C ARG A 376 15.83 2.84 3.27
N VAL A 377 16.11 4.04 2.76
CA VAL A 377 15.24 4.75 1.80
C VAL A 377 14.96 3.84 0.59
N ARG A 378 13.68 3.68 0.27
CA ARG A 378 13.18 2.73 -0.74
C ARG A 378 11.86 3.20 -1.34
N GLY A 379 11.53 2.73 -2.54
CA GLY A 379 10.23 3.01 -3.15
C GLY A 379 10.11 2.62 -4.62
N ARG A 380 8.88 2.68 -5.15
CA ARG A 380 8.56 2.49 -6.58
C ARG A 380 7.40 3.41 -6.96
N GLY A 381 7.65 4.37 -7.84
CA GLY A 381 6.72 5.51 -8.00
C GLY A 381 6.60 6.31 -6.69
N THR A 382 5.43 6.90 -6.41
CA THR A 382 5.18 7.63 -5.15
C THR A 382 5.09 6.73 -3.91
N PHE A 383 5.05 5.41 -4.09
CA PHE A 383 5.03 4.42 -3.01
C PHE A 383 6.45 4.27 -2.43
N CYS A 384 6.80 5.16 -1.50
CA CYS A 384 8.12 5.28 -0.88
C CYS A 384 8.07 5.12 0.64
N SER A 385 9.23 4.81 1.25
CA SER A 385 9.41 4.78 2.70
C SER A 385 10.89 4.91 3.13
N PHE A 386 11.11 5.10 4.42
CA PHE A 386 12.41 4.97 5.09
C PHE A 386 12.24 4.52 6.55
N ASP A 387 13.33 4.06 7.17
CA ASP A 387 13.37 3.62 8.56
C ASP A 387 14.09 4.66 9.44
N THR A 388 13.48 5.02 10.57
CA THR A 388 14.12 5.77 11.67
C THR A 388 14.89 4.82 12.58
N PRO A 389 15.70 5.30 13.54
CA PRO A 389 16.41 4.44 14.49
C PRO A 389 15.43 3.59 15.33
N ASP A 390 14.37 4.21 15.85
CA ASP A 390 13.36 3.62 16.73
C ASP A 390 11.96 4.22 16.49
N GLU A 391 10.95 3.66 17.19
CA GLU A 391 9.55 4.10 17.14
C GLU A 391 9.32 5.49 17.74
N SER A 392 10.03 5.88 18.79
CA SER A 392 9.86 7.20 19.43
C SER A 392 10.24 8.32 18.46
N ILE A 393 11.38 8.17 17.77
CA ILE A 393 11.80 9.07 16.69
C ILE A 393 10.78 9.05 15.54
N ARG A 394 10.25 7.87 15.16
CA ARG A 394 9.20 7.74 14.13
C ARG A 394 7.96 8.56 14.48
N ASN A 395 7.45 8.39 15.69
CA ASN A 395 6.23 9.04 16.18
C ASN A 395 6.45 10.56 16.35
N LYS A 396 7.61 10.98 16.89
CA LYS A 396 8.01 12.38 17.05
C LYS A 396 8.15 13.10 15.69
N LEU A 397 8.78 12.49 14.69
CA LEU A 397 8.90 13.06 13.34
C LEU A 397 7.54 13.20 12.64
N ILE A 398 6.65 12.21 12.74
CA ILE A 398 5.28 12.31 12.19
C ILE A 398 4.49 13.45 12.87
N LEU A 399 4.60 13.61 14.19
CA LEU A 399 3.91 14.67 14.93
C LEU A 399 4.44 16.07 14.57
N ILE A 400 5.76 16.23 14.45
CA ILE A 400 6.36 17.52 14.03
C ILE A 400 5.99 17.84 12.58
N ALA A 401 6.05 16.86 11.67
CA ALA A 401 5.62 17.05 10.27
C ALA A 401 4.15 17.48 10.17
N ARG A 402 3.25 16.86 10.96
CA ARG A 402 1.83 17.22 11.01
C ARG A 402 1.62 18.66 11.46
N ASN A 403 2.27 19.08 12.55
CA ASN A 403 2.22 20.47 13.04
C ASN A 403 2.92 21.48 12.11
N LYS A 404 3.81 21.02 11.21
CA LYS A 404 4.42 21.82 10.13
C LYS A 404 3.62 21.73 8.81
N GLY A 405 2.46 21.07 8.79
CA GLY A 405 1.55 21.06 7.64
C GLY A 405 1.66 19.86 6.69
N VAL A 406 2.22 18.72 7.11
CA VAL A 406 2.30 17.50 6.28
C VAL A 406 1.81 16.26 7.03
N VAL A 407 0.81 15.56 6.50
CA VAL A 407 0.36 14.27 7.04
C VAL A 407 1.24 13.15 6.49
N LEU A 408 1.88 12.40 7.39
CA LEU A 408 2.72 11.24 7.08
C LEU A 408 2.16 9.97 7.72
N GLY A 409 2.34 8.83 7.05
CA GLY A 409 1.95 7.52 7.56
C GLY A 409 3.11 6.78 8.26
N GLY A 410 2.81 6.03 9.32
CA GLY A 410 3.72 5.03 9.87
C GLY A 410 3.42 3.63 9.33
N CYS A 411 4.45 2.78 9.21
CA CYS A 411 4.32 1.33 8.99
C CYS A 411 5.40 0.57 9.78
N GLY A 412 5.20 -0.74 9.97
CA GLY A 412 6.02 -1.54 10.89
C GLY A 412 6.15 -0.87 12.26
N ASP A 413 7.27 -1.10 12.92
CA ASP A 413 7.59 -0.52 14.23
C ASP A 413 8.15 0.90 14.07
N LYS A 414 9.06 1.10 13.12
CA LYS A 414 9.91 2.30 13.01
C LYS A 414 10.12 2.84 11.58
N SER A 415 9.14 2.63 10.69
CA SER A 415 9.20 3.17 9.33
C SER A 415 8.19 4.30 9.13
N ILE A 416 8.59 5.29 8.32
CA ILE A 416 7.73 6.36 7.78
C ILE A 416 7.48 6.04 6.31
N ARG A 417 6.24 6.15 5.87
CA ARG A 417 5.78 5.80 4.52
C ARG A 417 4.99 6.91 3.86
N PHE A 418 5.09 6.92 2.53
CA PHE A 418 4.42 7.85 1.63
C PHE A 418 3.37 7.08 0.83
N ARG A 419 2.14 7.59 0.88
CA ARG A 419 0.99 7.23 0.04
C ARG A 419 0.29 8.52 -0.41
N PRO A 420 0.91 9.32 -1.29
CA PRO A 420 0.24 10.48 -1.89
C PRO A 420 -0.83 10.03 -2.88
N THR A 421 -1.78 10.90 -3.18
CA THR A 421 -2.76 10.67 -4.25
C THR A 421 -2.11 10.68 -5.63
N LEU A 422 -2.78 10.19 -6.68
CA LEU A 422 -2.23 10.18 -8.05
C LEU A 422 -2.11 11.58 -8.68
N VAL A 423 -2.76 12.60 -8.10
CA VAL A 423 -2.61 14.01 -8.49
C VAL A 423 -1.50 14.73 -7.70
N PHE A 424 -0.72 14.01 -6.88
CA PHE A 424 0.55 14.50 -6.34
C PHE A 424 1.54 14.76 -7.49
N ARG A 425 2.37 15.80 -7.38
CA ARG A 425 3.29 16.25 -8.44
C ARG A 425 4.64 16.68 -7.87
N ASP A 426 5.63 16.87 -8.72
CA ASP A 426 7.02 17.19 -8.35
C ASP A 426 7.13 18.40 -7.40
N HIS A 427 6.29 19.44 -7.58
CA HIS A 427 6.25 20.58 -6.64
C HIS A 427 5.75 20.21 -5.24
N HIS A 428 4.81 19.27 -5.11
CA HIS A 428 4.38 18.72 -3.82
C HIS A 428 5.51 17.90 -3.17
N ALA A 429 6.29 17.17 -3.96
CA ALA A 429 7.49 16.48 -3.47
C ALA A 429 8.54 17.49 -2.96
N HIS A 430 8.84 18.54 -3.72
CA HIS A 430 9.78 19.59 -3.31
C HIS A 430 9.29 20.38 -2.09
N LEU A 431 7.99 20.66 -1.99
CA LEU A 431 7.36 21.29 -0.82
C LEU A 431 7.57 20.43 0.45
N PHE A 432 7.26 19.14 0.38
CA PHE A 432 7.56 18.19 1.47
C PHE A 432 9.06 18.14 1.79
N LEU A 433 9.92 17.95 0.80
CA LEU A 433 11.37 17.79 1.00
C LEU A 433 12.02 19.02 1.64
N ASN A 434 11.57 20.24 1.28
CA ASN A 434 12.00 21.47 1.93
C ASN A 434 11.54 21.51 3.41
N ILE A 435 10.23 21.32 3.67
CA ILE A 435 9.68 21.31 5.05
C ILE A 435 10.38 20.25 5.91
N PHE A 436 10.62 19.05 5.39
CA PHE A 436 11.23 17.96 6.13
C PHE A 436 12.74 18.15 6.30
N SER A 437 13.44 18.81 5.38
CA SER A 437 14.82 19.23 5.57
C SER A 437 14.95 20.24 6.71
N ASP A 438 14.04 21.20 6.82
CA ASP A 438 14.03 22.17 7.92
C ASP A 438 13.74 21.46 9.27
N ILE A 439 12.79 20.52 9.29
CA ILE A 439 12.50 19.68 10.47
C ILE A 439 13.75 18.92 10.94
N LEU A 440 14.49 18.30 10.02
CA LEU A 440 15.69 17.51 10.36
C LEU A 440 16.89 18.37 10.78
N ALA A 441 16.96 19.63 10.33
CA ALA A 441 17.96 20.59 10.80
C ALA A 441 17.70 21.04 12.26
N ASP A 442 16.43 21.20 12.63
CA ASP A 442 16.00 21.53 14.00
C ASP A 442 15.92 20.30 14.93
N PHE A 443 15.92 19.07 14.38
CA PHE A 443 15.69 17.85 15.15
C PHE A 443 16.89 17.50 16.03
N LYS A 444 16.61 17.32 17.32
CA LYS A 444 17.52 16.78 18.34
C LYS A 444 16.94 15.45 18.81
#